data_AF-A0ABD3AW23-F1
#
_entry.id   AF-A0ABD3AW23-F1
#
_cell.length_a   1.000
_cell.length_b   1.000
_cell.length_c   1.000
_cell.angle_alpha   90.00
_cell.angle_beta   90.00
_cell.angle_gamma   90.00
#
_symmetry.space_group_name_H-M   'P 1'
#
loop_
_entity.id
_entity.type
_entity.pdbx_description
1 polymer ?
#
loop_
_entity_poly.entity_id
_entity_poly.type
_entity_poly.pdbx_seq_one_letter_code
_entity_poly.pdbx_strand_id
1 'polypeptide(L)'
;MKKKKNPQRISKKKTKKTIKHQQLAIKNPNSQTLFAIILASLYSSDINNNNSHPNPIILHCLNRLLRTLPQNLSPPILSLLPILLTSKSDEVSCKSAELVGVASLISIEINEVIALEDGIILGLINLLGSSRRSASVAACNAILDLSTTSIGRGRLLEFSALEKLMAIDPCLQSFLCLRT
;
A
#
# COMPACT_ATOMS: atom_id res chain seq x y z
N MET A 1 5.34 -70.71 -32.50
CA MET A 1 4.32 -70.54 -33.58
C MET A 1 2.98 -70.16 -32.96
N LYS A 2 2.34 -69.06 -33.45
CA LYS A 2 0.87 -68.76 -33.51
C LYS A 2 0.04 -68.92 -32.21
N LYS A 3 -0.72 -67.95 -31.65
CA LYS A 3 -1.74 -66.98 -32.14
C LYS A 3 -2.12 -66.07 -30.94
N LYS A 4 -2.24 -64.73 -31.03
CA LYS A 4 -3.36 -63.89 -31.52
C LYS A 4 -4.60 -63.81 -30.57
N LYS A 5 -4.83 -62.66 -29.90
CA LYS A 5 -6.05 -61.77 -29.99
C LYS A 5 -6.14 -60.72 -28.84
N ASN A 6 -6.43 -59.48 -29.26
CA ASN A 6 -6.81 -58.23 -28.52
C ASN A 6 -8.13 -58.41 -27.70
N PRO A 7 -8.65 -57.48 -26.83
CA PRO A 7 -8.56 -56.00 -26.91
C PRO A 7 -8.55 -55.15 -25.59
N GLN A 8 -8.23 -53.86 -25.75
CA GLN A 8 -8.78 -52.67 -25.07
C GLN A 8 -9.01 -52.67 -23.53
N ARG A 9 -8.22 -51.85 -22.82
CA ARG A 9 -8.69 -51.10 -21.64
C ARG A 9 -8.39 -49.61 -21.81
N ILE A 10 -9.43 -48.87 -22.15
CA ILE A 10 -9.51 -47.41 -22.08
C ILE A 10 -9.41 -47.04 -20.59
N SER A 11 -8.27 -46.50 -20.16
CA SER A 11 -8.19 -45.81 -18.86
C SER A 11 -8.26 -44.30 -19.11
N LYS A 12 -9.35 -43.70 -18.64
CA LYS A 12 -9.64 -42.28 -18.69
C LYS A 12 -8.55 -41.52 -17.91
N LYS A 13 -7.54 -40.98 -18.59
CA LYS A 13 -6.67 -39.94 -18.02
C LYS A 13 -7.52 -38.69 -17.83
N LYS A 14 -8.09 -38.54 -16.63
CA LYS A 14 -8.63 -37.26 -16.14
C LYS A 14 -7.48 -36.25 -16.15
N THR A 15 -7.46 -35.41 -17.16
CA THR A 15 -6.62 -34.23 -17.25
C THR A 15 -6.98 -33.32 -16.08
N LYS A 16 -6.21 -33.40 -14.99
CA LYS A 16 -6.18 -32.36 -13.95
C LYS A 16 -5.67 -31.10 -14.66
N LYS A 17 -6.58 -30.24 -15.11
CA LYS A 17 -6.28 -28.84 -15.44
C LYS A 17 -5.88 -28.19 -14.13
N THR A 18 -4.59 -28.24 -13.83
CA THR A 18 -3.98 -27.42 -12.80
C THR A 18 -4.22 -25.98 -13.23
N ILE A 19 -5.05 -25.30 -12.45
CA ILE A 19 -5.31 -23.86 -12.57
C ILE A 19 -3.96 -23.19 -12.35
N LYS A 20 -3.26 -22.92 -13.45
CA LYS A 20 -2.17 -21.94 -13.44
C LYS A 20 -2.85 -20.60 -13.22
N HIS A 21 -2.86 -20.12 -11.98
CA HIS A 21 -2.96 -18.70 -11.72
C HIS A 21 -1.99 -18.02 -12.70
N GLN A 22 -2.54 -17.26 -13.64
CA GLN A 22 -1.77 -16.33 -14.46
C GLN A 22 -1.10 -15.35 -13.49
N GLN A 23 0.09 -15.71 -13.01
CA GLN A 23 1.06 -14.72 -12.58
C GLN A 23 1.28 -13.87 -13.83
N LEU A 24 0.68 -12.67 -13.82
CA LEU A 24 0.95 -11.61 -14.78
C LEU A 24 2.47 -11.42 -14.82
N ALA A 25 3.12 -12.08 -15.77
CA ALA A 25 4.56 -11.98 -16.01
C ALA A 25 4.86 -10.64 -16.70
N ILE A 26 4.39 -9.54 -16.12
CA ILE A 26 4.80 -8.20 -16.52
C ILE A 26 6.14 -7.98 -15.82
N LYS A 27 7.22 -8.19 -16.57
CA LYS A 27 8.59 -8.12 -16.04
C LYS A 27 8.93 -6.72 -15.50
N ASN A 28 8.23 -5.68 -15.94
CA ASN A 28 8.29 -4.35 -15.33
C ASN A 28 7.01 -3.51 -15.52
N PRO A 29 5.94 -3.71 -14.71
CA PRO A 29 4.75 -2.86 -14.75
C PRO A 29 5.13 -1.40 -14.50
N ASN A 30 4.72 -0.54 -15.43
CA ASN A 30 4.77 0.91 -15.27
C ASN A 30 3.70 1.38 -14.25
N SER A 31 3.73 2.67 -13.90
CA SER A 31 2.79 3.28 -12.95
C SER A 31 1.32 3.01 -13.28
N GLN A 32 0.92 3.05 -14.55
CA GLN A 32 -0.47 2.77 -14.97
C GLN A 32 -0.88 1.32 -14.71
N THR A 33 0.03 0.38 -14.97
CA THR A 33 -0.22 -1.05 -14.71
C THR A 33 -0.33 -1.29 -13.21
N LEU A 34 0.53 -0.66 -12.40
CA LEU A 34 0.46 -0.75 -10.93
C LEU A 34 -0.83 -0.16 -10.40
N PHE A 35 -1.23 1.02 -10.88
CA PHE A 35 -2.51 1.63 -10.57
C PHE A 35 -3.69 0.70 -10.86
N ALA A 36 -3.76 0.17 -12.08
CA ALA A 36 -4.85 -0.72 -12.51
C ALA A 36 -4.91 -2.01 -11.67
N ILE A 37 -3.75 -2.60 -11.36
CA ILE A 37 -3.68 -3.81 -10.51
C ILE A 37 -4.15 -3.50 -9.09
N ILE A 38 -3.71 -2.39 -8.50
CA ILE A 38 -4.13 -2.00 -7.15
C ILE A 38 -5.63 -1.73 -7.12
N LEU A 39 -6.14 -0.94 -8.07
CA LEU A 39 -7.57 -0.59 -8.15
C LEU A 39 -8.45 -1.83 -8.33
N ALA A 40 -8.08 -2.74 -9.24
CA ALA A 40 -8.80 -3.99 -9.44
C ALA A 40 -8.75 -4.89 -8.18
N SER A 41 -7.63 -4.89 -7.47
CA SER A 41 -7.45 -5.65 -6.22
C SER A 41 -8.30 -5.08 -5.08
N LEU A 42 -8.40 -3.75 -4.97
CA LEU A 42 -9.27 -3.06 -4.02
C LEU A 42 -10.74 -3.38 -4.31
N TYR A 43 -11.17 -3.23 -5.56
CA TYR A 43 -12.54 -3.52 -5.99
C TYR A 43 -12.92 -4.99 -5.74
N SER A 44 -12.01 -5.92 -6.04
CA SER A 44 -12.25 -7.35 -5.81
C SER A 44 -12.32 -7.71 -4.33
N SER A 45 -11.59 -6.99 -3.48
CA SER A 45 -11.62 -7.20 -2.02
C SER A 45 -12.95 -6.76 -1.43
N ASP A 46 -13.50 -5.65 -1.93
CA ASP A 46 -14.77 -5.09 -1.47
C ASP A 46 -15.94 -6.05 -1.78
N ILE A 47 -16.00 -6.57 -3.02
CA ILE A 47 -17.03 -7.54 -3.44
C ILE A 47 -17.02 -8.80 -2.60
N ASN A 48 -15.82 -9.35 -2.33
CA ASN A 48 -15.72 -10.67 -1.72
C ASN A 48 -15.77 -10.63 -0.18
N ASN A 49 -15.84 -9.45 0.44
CA ASN A 49 -15.85 -9.24 1.90
C ASN A 49 -14.79 -10.04 2.67
N ASN A 50 -13.71 -10.47 1.99
CA ASN A 50 -12.61 -11.25 2.52
C ASN A 50 -11.62 -10.31 3.22
N ASN A 51 -12.12 -9.62 4.24
CA ASN A 51 -11.52 -8.44 4.85
C ASN A 51 -10.44 -8.74 5.89
N SER A 52 -10.13 -10.01 6.14
CA SER A 52 -9.30 -10.42 7.26
C SER A 52 -7.83 -10.66 6.92
N HIS A 53 -7.43 -10.68 5.63
CA HIS A 53 -6.04 -10.94 5.26
C HIS A 53 -5.47 -9.85 4.34
N PRO A 54 -4.19 -9.45 4.52
CA PRO A 54 -3.52 -8.50 3.63
C PRO A 54 -3.61 -9.01 2.19
N ASN A 55 -4.10 -8.17 1.27
CA ASN A 55 -4.11 -8.54 -0.14
C ASN A 55 -2.65 -8.56 -0.64
N PRO A 56 -2.06 -9.74 -0.90
CA PRO A 56 -0.63 -9.85 -1.18
C PRO A 56 -0.25 -9.15 -2.49
N ILE A 57 -1.21 -8.98 -3.40
CA ILE A 57 -1.02 -8.28 -4.67
C ILE A 57 -0.83 -6.78 -4.42
N ILE A 58 -1.69 -6.19 -3.57
CA ILE A 58 -1.58 -4.77 -3.19
C ILE A 58 -0.24 -4.52 -2.52
N LEU A 59 0.12 -5.35 -1.54
CA LEU A 59 1.37 -5.21 -0.80
C LEU A 59 2.60 -5.36 -1.72
N HIS A 60 2.56 -6.30 -2.67
CA HIS A 60 3.61 -6.43 -3.67
C HIS A 60 3.75 -5.18 -4.53
N CYS A 61 2.63 -4.59 -4.98
CA CYS A 61 2.64 -3.37 -5.78
C CYS A 61 3.16 -2.17 -5.00
N LEU A 62 2.76 -2.01 -3.73
CA LEU A 62 3.27 -0.94 -2.84
C LEU A 62 4.78 -1.03 -2.61
N ASN A 63 5.28 -2.21 -2.28
CA ASN A 63 6.73 -2.42 -2.10
C ASN A 63 7.50 -2.11 -3.40
N ARG A 64 6.90 -2.40 -4.55
CA ARG A 64 7.50 -2.08 -5.84
C ARG A 64 7.49 -0.59 -6.12
N LEU A 65 6.39 0.11 -5.85
CA LEU A 65 6.31 1.57 -5.97
C LEU A 65 7.42 2.21 -5.15
N LEU A 66 7.52 1.87 -3.86
CA LEU A 66 8.58 2.36 -2.97
C LEU A 66 10.00 2.19 -3.54
N ARG A 67 10.30 1.06 -4.19
CA ARG A 67 11.62 0.81 -4.80
C ARG A 67 11.87 1.53 -6.12
N THR A 68 10.82 2.02 -6.76
CA THR A 68 10.86 2.62 -8.10
C THR A 68 10.41 4.08 -8.09
N LEU A 69 10.35 4.69 -6.91
CA LEU A 69 10.22 6.14 -6.76
C LEU A 69 11.57 6.81 -7.15
N PRO A 70 11.53 7.97 -7.83
CA PRO A 70 10.33 8.74 -8.18
C PRO A 70 9.63 8.29 -9.49
N GLN A 71 10.23 7.39 -10.28
CA GLN A 71 9.84 7.14 -11.69
C GLN A 71 8.40 6.63 -11.87
N ASN A 72 7.85 5.91 -10.89
CA ASN A 72 6.51 5.35 -10.97
C ASN A 72 5.45 6.10 -10.15
N LEU A 73 5.80 7.23 -9.53
CA LEU A 73 4.80 8.07 -8.87
C LEU A 73 4.01 8.84 -9.93
N SER A 74 2.69 8.73 -9.90
CA SER A 74 1.80 9.41 -10.84
C SER A 74 0.53 9.87 -10.12
N PRO A 75 -0.20 10.88 -10.65
CA PRO A 75 -1.44 11.35 -10.03
C PRO A 75 -2.48 10.24 -9.77
N PRO A 76 -2.67 9.23 -10.66
CA PRO A 76 -3.54 8.09 -10.34
C PRO A 76 -3.07 7.26 -9.15
N ILE A 77 -1.77 7.12 -8.91
CA ILE A 77 -1.27 6.42 -7.72
C ILE A 77 -1.57 7.24 -6.47
N LEU A 78 -1.39 8.56 -6.53
CA LEU A 78 -1.69 9.46 -5.41
C LEU A 78 -3.17 9.39 -5.02
N SER A 79 -4.09 9.33 -5.99
CA SER A 79 -5.53 9.25 -5.70
C SER A 79 -5.98 7.96 -5.01
N LEU A 80 -5.15 6.90 -5.00
CA LEU A 80 -5.41 5.68 -4.25
C LEU A 80 -4.96 5.79 -2.78
N LEU A 81 -4.06 6.71 -2.44
CA LEU A 81 -3.46 6.79 -1.11
C LEU A 81 -4.48 6.96 0.02
N PRO A 82 -5.53 7.81 -0.07
CA PRO A 82 -6.54 7.90 0.97
C PRO A 82 -7.22 6.56 1.31
N ILE A 83 -7.55 5.77 0.29
CA ILE A 83 -8.19 4.46 0.43
C ILE A 83 -7.20 3.44 1.02
N LEU A 84 -5.95 3.48 0.58
CA LEU A 84 -4.93 2.55 1.03
C LEU A 84 -4.48 2.82 2.47
N LEU A 85 -4.41 4.08 2.89
CA LEU A 85 -4.12 4.49 4.27
C LEU A 85 -5.21 4.07 5.25
N THR A 86 -6.46 4.03 4.79
CA THR A 86 -7.64 3.61 5.59
C THR A 86 -7.93 2.11 5.48
N SER A 87 -7.04 1.35 4.84
CA SER A 87 -7.16 -0.10 4.71
C SER A 87 -7.21 -0.80 6.07
N LYS A 88 -8.10 -1.80 6.19
CA LYS A 88 -8.17 -2.70 7.36
C LYS A 88 -6.92 -3.55 7.55
N SER A 89 -6.09 -3.67 6.52
CA SER A 89 -4.81 -4.36 6.59
C SER A 89 -3.74 -3.39 7.05
N ASP A 90 -3.23 -3.58 8.27
CA ASP A 90 -2.17 -2.73 8.83
C ASP A 90 -0.91 -2.72 7.96
N GLU A 91 -0.61 -3.82 7.27
CA GLU A 91 0.55 -3.89 6.37
C GLU A 91 0.35 -2.97 5.15
N VAL A 92 -0.85 -2.94 4.59
CA VAL A 92 -1.19 -2.06 3.47
C VAL A 92 -1.18 -0.60 3.92
N SER A 93 -1.82 -0.26 5.04
CA SER A 93 -1.84 1.12 5.54
C SER A 93 -0.44 1.59 5.95
N CYS A 94 0.35 0.74 6.62
CA CYS A 94 1.75 1.02 6.96
C CYS A 94 2.62 1.29 5.71
N LYS A 95 2.55 0.43 4.69
CA LYS A 95 3.29 0.66 3.43
C LYS A 95 2.80 1.88 2.66
N SER A 96 1.53 2.23 2.79
CA SER A 96 0.99 3.43 2.18
C SER A 96 1.48 4.70 2.89
N ALA A 97 1.59 4.67 4.22
CA ALA A 97 2.21 5.76 4.99
C ALA A 97 3.69 5.92 4.64
N GLU A 98 4.46 4.81 4.55
CA GLU A 98 5.84 4.87 4.04
C GLU A 98 5.92 5.51 2.65
N LEU A 99 5.01 5.15 1.73
CA LEU A 99 4.96 5.71 0.39
C LEU A 99 4.67 7.21 0.40
N VAL A 100 3.75 7.67 1.25
CA VAL A 100 3.45 9.10 1.44
C VAL A 100 4.69 9.85 1.92
N GLY A 101 5.39 9.34 2.94
CA GLY A 101 6.61 10.00 3.47
C GLY A 101 7.70 10.12 2.40
N VAL A 102 8.04 9.01 1.74
CA VAL A 102 9.05 9.00 0.67
C VAL A 102 8.63 9.92 -0.49
N ALA A 103 7.35 9.90 -0.89
CA ALA A 103 6.85 10.76 -1.96
C ALA A 103 6.95 12.25 -1.60
N SER A 104 6.68 12.60 -0.33
CA SER A 104 6.74 13.97 0.19
C SER A 104 8.15 14.57 0.19
N LEU A 105 9.19 13.74 0.05
CA LEU A 105 10.58 14.17 -0.05
C LEU A 105 11.10 14.24 -1.50
N ILE A 106 10.30 13.87 -2.51
CA ILE A 106 10.74 13.91 -3.92
C ILE A 106 10.90 15.35 -4.41
N SER A 107 9.91 16.20 -4.16
CA SER A 107 9.93 17.62 -4.50
C SER A 107 8.95 18.42 -3.64
N ILE A 108 9.11 19.74 -3.61
CA ILE A 108 8.19 20.64 -2.91
C ILE A 108 6.79 20.51 -3.50
N GLU A 109 6.66 20.48 -4.82
CA GLU A 109 5.37 20.40 -5.51
C GLU A 109 4.62 19.10 -5.18
N ILE A 110 5.33 17.96 -5.12
CA ILE A 110 4.70 16.68 -4.76
C ILE A 110 4.27 16.69 -3.29
N ASN A 111 5.11 17.22 -2.39
CA ASN A 111 4.77 17.38 -0.99
C ASN A 111 3.47 18.19 -0.82
N GLU A 112 3.37 19.33 -1.50
CA GLU A 112 2.21 20.21 -1.43
C GLU A 112 0.95 19.56 -2.00
N VAL A 113 1.06 18.85 -3.13
CA VAL A 113 -0.05 18.06 -3.70
C VAL A 113 -0.56 17.02 -2.70
N ILE A 114 0.35 16.31 -2.02
CA ILE A 114 -0.03 15.32 -1.01
C ILE A 114 -0.67 16.01 0.21
N ALA A 115 -0.11 17.14 0.66
CA ALA A 115 -0.60 17.87 1.82
C ALA A 115 -2.01 18.45 1.63
N LEU A 116 -2.36 18.82 0.38
CA LEU A 116 -3.66 19.35 0.02
C LEU A 116 -4.76 18.27 -0.06
N GLU A 117 -4.40 16.98 -0.07
CA GLU A 117 -5.36 15.89 -0.08
C GLU A 117 -5.78 15.50 1.36
N ASP A 118 -6.94 15.99 1.79
CA ASP A 118 -7.51 15.79 3.14
C ASP A 118 -7.54 14.32 3.56
N GLY A 119 -7.90 13.44 2.63
CA GLY A 119 -7.98 12.00 2.87
C GLY A 119 -6.62 11.39 3.22
N ILE A 120 -5.52 11.94 2.71
CA ILE A 120 -4.16 11.52 3.08
C ILE A 120 -3.85 11.97 4.50
N ILE A 121 -4.08 13.25 4.81
CA ILE A 121 -3.80 13.82 6.14
C ILE A 121 -4.60 13.10 7.23
N LEU A 122 -5.92 12.93 7.03
CA LEU A 122 -6.79 12.17 7.93
C LEU A 122 -6.36 10.71 8.06
N GLY A 123 -5.96 10.09 6.96
CA GLY A 123 -5.45 8.71 6.94
C GLY A 123 -4.21 8.55 7.82
N LEU A 124 -3.22 9.43 7.67
CA LEU A 124 -2.01 9.44 8.50
C LEU A 124 -2.33 9.68 9.98
N ILE A 125 -3.17 10.67 10.25
CA ILE A 125 -3.62 11.02 11.60
C ILE A 125 -4.31 9.84 12.29
N ASN A 126 -5.17 9.11 11.59
CA ASN A 126 -5.81 7.93 12.14
C ASN A 126 -4.79 6.82 12.41
N LEU A 127 -3.80 6.67 11.53
CA LEU A 127 -2.76 5.66 11.64
C LEU A 127 -1.78 5.93 12.80
N LEU A 128 -1.59 7.19 13.20
CA LEU A 128 -0.85 7.54 14.43
C LEU A 128 -1.41 6.83 15.67
N GLY A 129 -2.74 6.70 15.75
CA GLY A 129 -3.45 6.02 16.84
C GLY A 129 -3.51 4.51 16.69
N SER A 130 -2.81 3.92 15.72
CA SER A 130 -2.79 2.46 15.54
C SER A 130 -2.13 1.77 16.74
N SER A 131 -2.72 0.67 17.21
CA SER A 131 -2.11 -0.21 18.21
C SER A 131 -0.86 -0.93 17.69
N ARG A 132 -0.67 -0.97 16.38
CA ARG A 132 0.55 -1.52 15.78
C ARG A 132 1.61 -0.44 15.65
N ARG A 133 2.65 -0.60 16.48
CA ARG A 133 3.80 0.30 16.54
C ARG A 133 4.39 0.62 15.16
N SER A 134 4.53 -0.35 14.26
CA SER A 134 5.10 -0.11 12.93
C SER A 134 4.26 0.85 12.10
N ALA A 135 2.93 0.74 12.15
CA ALA A 135 2.02 1.61 11.43
C ALA A 135 2.03 3.04 12.00
N SER A 136 1.99 3.15 13.33
CA SER A 136 2.09 4.45 14.03
C SER A 136 3.43 5.15 13.72
N VAL A 137 4.56 4.42 13.76
CA VAL A 137 5.88 4.97 13.40
C VAL A 137 5.94 5.40 11.93
N ALA A 138 5.39 4.59 11.01
CA ALA A 138 5.34 4.96 9.59
C ALA A 138 4.52 6.24 9.37
N ALA A 139 3.39 6.38 10.07
CA ALA A 139 2.58 7.59 10.04
C ALA A 139 3.32 8.80 10.61
N CYS A 140 4.01 8.66 11.76
CA CYS A 140 4.85 9.71 12.32
C CYS A 140 5.91 10.19 11.31
N ASN A 141 6.64 9.26 10.69
CA ASN A 141 7.66 9.60 9.70
C ASN A 141 7.05 10.34 8.51
N ALA A 142 5.93 9.86 7.98
CA ALA A 142 5.24 10.53 6.88
C ALA A 142 4.78 11.96 7.23
N ILE A 143 4.31 12.17 8.46
CA ILE A 143 3.92 13.50 8.94
C ILE A 143 5.13 14.43 9.08
N LEU A 144 6.26 13.93 9.59
CA LEU A 144 7.50 14.69 9.64
C LEU A 144 7.99 15.07 8.23
N ASP A 145 7.97 14.11 7.31
CA ASP A 145 8.38 14.33 5.92
C ASP A 145 7.47 15.36 5.21
N LEU A 146 6.15 15.32 5.47
CA LEU A 146 5.19 16.32 5.01
C LEU A 146 5.46 17.71 5.60
N SER A 147 5.86 17.77 6.88
CA SER A 147 6.10 19.05 7.59
C SER A 147 7.30 19.85 7.08
N THR A 148 8.05 19.32 6.11
CA THR A 148 9.17 20.02 5.47
C THR A 148 8.73 21.26 4.69
N THR A 149 7.48 21.33 4.22
CA THR A 149 6.91 22.52 3.54
C THR A 149 5.99 23.34 4.45
N SER A 150 5.80 24.63 4.14
CA SER A 150 4.86 25.48 4.87
C SER A 150 3.40 25.05 4.68
N ILE A 151 3.02 24.62 3.47
CA ILE A 151 1.68 24.07 3.20
C ILE A 151 1.48 22.79 3.99
N GLY A 152 2.45 21.87 3.99
CA GLY A 152 2.41 20.65 4.80
C GLY A 152 2.17 20.94 6.29
N ARG A 153 2.94 21.87 6.88
CA ARG A 153 2.73 22.30 8.28
C ARG A 153 1.36 22.94 8.49
N GLY A 154 0.92 23.82 7.60
CA GLY A 154 -0.38 24.48 7.69
C GLY A 154 -1.53 23.47 7.71
N ARG A 155 -1.52 22.53 6.76
CA ARG A 155 -2.53 21.46 6.67
C ARG A 155 -2.49 20.55 7.90
N LEU A 156 -1.31 20.15 8.38
CA LEU A 156 -1.19 19.33 9.59
C LEU A 156 -1.76 20.04 10.84
N LEU A 157 -1.57 21.36 10.97
CA LEU A 157 -2.15 22.15 12.06
C LEU A 157 -3.66 22.26 11.94
N GLU A 158 -4.20 22.48 10.74
CA GLU A 158 -5.65 22.55 10.50
C GLU A 158 -6.39 21.26 10.90
N PHE A 159 -5.73 20.10 10.80
CA PHE A 159 -6.29 18.81 11.19
C PHE A 159 -5.92 18.36 12.62
N SER A 160 -5.32 19.25 13.43
CA SER A 160 -4.88 18.93 14.79
C SER A 160 -3.93 17.73 14.89
N ALA A 161 -3.04 17.59 13.90
CA ALA A 161 -2.07 16.49 13.86
C ALA A 161 -1.06 16.58 15.02
N LEU A 162 -0.72 17.80 15.46
CA LEU A 162 0.26 18.04 16.51
C LEU A 162 -0.25 17.56 17.88
N GLU A 163 -1.51 17.85 18.19
CA GLU A 163 -2.19 17.41 19.41
C GLU A 163 -2.23 15.89 19.47
N LYS A 164 -2.49 15.24 18.33
CA LYS A 164 -2.46 13.79 18.24
C LYS A 164 -1.05 13.23 18.41
N LEU A 165 -0.02 13.83 17.80
CA LEU A 165 1.38 13.44 18.00
C LEU A 165 1.80 13.54 19.47
N MET A 166 1.41 14.61 20.16
CA MET A 166 1.68 14.81 21.58
C MET A 166 0.98 13.79 22.48
N ALA A 167 -0.14 13.24 22.03
CA ALA A 167 -0.92 12.21 22.74
C ALA A 167 -0.40 10.77 22.51
N ILE A 168 0.57 10.56 21.62
CA ILE A 168 1.17 9.23 21.38
C ILE A 168 2.07 8.85 22.56
N ASP A 169 2.05 7.55 22.92
CA ASP A 169 2.82 6.93 24.00
C ASP A 169 4.25 7.53 24.15
N PRO A 170 4.68 7.91 25.37
CA PRO A 170 6.02 8.45 25.67
C PRO A 170 7.18 7.66 25.05
N CYS A 171 6.99 6.36 24.81
CA CYS A 171 7.99 5.49 24.18
C CYS A 171 8.24 5.79 22.69
N LEU A 172 7.31 6.48 22.01
CA LEU A 172 7.50 6.99 20.64
C LEU A 172 8.08 8.41 20.62
N GLN A 173 7.77 9.23 21.64
CA GLN A 173 8.41 10.55 21.85
C GLN A 173 9.93 10.45 21.94
N SER A 174 10.46 9.37 22.54
CA SER A 174 11.91 9.15 22.64
C SER A 174 12.58 9.03 21.27
N PHE A 175 11.88 8.47 20.27
CA PHE A 175 12.39 8.34 18.90
C PHE A 175 12.26 9.63 18.09
N LEU A 176 11.21 10.42 18.31
CA LEU A 176 11.04 11.75 17.71
C LEU A 176 12.18 12.70 18.11
N CYS A 177 12.65 12.61 19.36
CA CYS A 177 13.76 13.42 19.88
C CYS A 177 15.16 13.03 19.33
N LEU A 178 15.30 11.87 18.67
CA LEU A 178 16.57 11.39 18.10
C LEU A 178 16.79 11.78 16.63
N ARG A 179 15.79 12.41 16.00
CA ARG A 179 15.83 12.84 14.59
C ARG A 179 15.74 14.35 14.37
N THR A 180 15.63 15.14 15.43
CA THR A 180 15.80 16.60 15.46
C THR A 180 17.19 16.96 15.96
#